data_AF-A0A239CQP4-F1
#
_entry.id   AF-A0A239CQP4-F1
#
_cell.length_a   1.000
_cell.length_b   1.000
_cell.length_c   1.000
_cell.angle_alpha   90.00
_cell.angle_beta   90.00
_cell.angle_gamma   90.00
#
_symmetry.space_group_name_H-M   'P 1'
#
loop_
_entity.id
_entity.type
_entity.pdbx_description
1 polymer ?
#
loop_
_entity_poly.entity_id
_entity_poly.type
_entity_poly.pdbx_seq_one_letter_code
_entity_poly.pdbx_strand_id
1 'polypeptide(L)'
;MYEPKILTEGFETEVRSKLSVKKSELSDQSIQSKGVAGLSESMVIKRVPAYSTITDESDLMFLEAAVQYYMSYLLCLTMANRLKHKVSTIEVSWERSKVDWQALAAEFLGLFEHALANIETVEVVVPDSALMALAKMERDE
;
A
#
# COMPACT_ATOMS: atom_id res chain seq x y z
N MET A 1 0.21 -6.46 -20.42
CA MET A 1 0.92 -5.51 -19.55
C MET A 1 -0.13 -4.80 -18.72
N TYR A 2 0.14 -4.47 -17.46
CA TYR A 2 -0.79 -3.67 -16.67
C TYR A 2 -0.60 -2.19 -17.04
N GLU A 3 -1.70 -1.46 -17.24
CA GLU A 3 -1.67 -0.02 -17.51
C GLU A 3 -2.22 0.71 -16.28
N PRO A 4 -1.38 1.47 -15.56
CA PRO A 4 -1.81 2.23 -14.40
C PRO A 4 -2.76 3.36 -14.80
N LYS A 5 -3.75 3.63 -13.95
CA LYS A 5 -4.75 4.70 -14.15
C LYS A 5 -4.54 5.88 -13.22
N ILE A 6 -4.04 5.61 -12.01
CA ILE A 6 -3.82 6.57 -10.93
C ILE A 6 -2.31 6.80 -10.71
N LEU A 7 -1.50 5.74 -10.81
CA LEU A 7 -0.07 5.81 -10.50
C LEU A 7 0.70 6.61 -11.54
N THR A 8 1.60 7.48 -11.07
CA THR A 8 2.53 8.23 -11.92
C THR A 8 3.77 7.41 -12.27
N GLU A 9 4.48 7.80 -13.34
CA GLU A 9 5.67 7.08 -13.78
C GLU A 9 6.79 7.11 -12.71
N GLY A 10 7.41 5.96 -12.46
CA GLY A 10 8.48 5.84 -11.45
C GLY A 10 8.00 5.51 -10.04
N PHE A 11 6.70 5.26 -9.84
CA PHE A 11 6.11 4.84 -8.55
C PHE A 11 6.81 3.64 -7.89
N GLU A 12 7.49 2.80 -8.65
CA GLU A 12 8.26 1.67 -8.12
C GLU A 12 9.41 2.10 -7.22
N THR A 13 9.95 3.31 -7.43
CA THR A 13 10.97 3.89 -6.57
C THR A 13 10.38 4.27 -5.22
N GLU A 14 9.22 4.94 -5.22
CA GLU A 14 8.52 5.35 -4.00
C GLU A 14 8.08 4.15 -3.15
N VAL A 15 7.49 3.12 -3.78
CA VAL A 15 7.08 1.89 -3.10
C VAL A 15 8.27 1.21 -2.42
N ARG A 16 9.44 1.16 -3.08
CA ARG A 16 10.66 0.61 -2.47
C ARG A 16 11.20 1.45 -1.34
N SER A 17 11.19 2.77 -1.50
CA SER A 17 11.62 3.71 -0.45
C SER A 17 10.79 3.53 0.81
N LYS A 18 9.45 3.43 0.67
CA LYS A 18 8.53 3.15 1.79
C LYS A 18 8.84 1.81 2.48
N LEU A 19 9.17 0.78 1.71
CA LEU A 19 9.53 -0.54 2.23
C LEU A 19 11.00 -0.65 2.70
N SER A 20 11.82 0.38 2.49
CA SER A 20 13.26 0.36 2.75
C SER A 20 14.01 -0.81 2.09
N VAL A 21 13.62 -1.16 0.85
CA VAL A 21 14.21 -2.28 0.08
C VAL A 21 14.90 -1.79 -1.19
N LYS A 22 15.90 -2.54 -1.65
CA LYS A 22 16.62 -2.23 -2.90
C LYS A 22 15.92 -2.84 -4.11
N LYS A 23 16.18 -2.31 -5.31
CA LYS A 23 15.71 -2.87 -6.59
C LYS A 23 16.12 -4.34 -6.80
N SER A 24 17.26 -4.76 -6.25
CA SER A 24 17.71 -6.16 -6.28
C SER A 24 16.92 -7.09 -5.36
N GLU A 25 16.16 -6.56 -4.41
CA GLU A 25 15.31 -7.31 -3.47
C GLU A 25 13.86 -7.36 -3.95
N LEU A 26 13.43 -6.32 -4.69
CA LEU A 26 12.10 -6.22 -5.26
C LEU A 26 12.18 -5.57 -6.65
N SER A 27 11.99 -6.34 -7.72
CA SER A 27 12.11 -5.88 -9.11
C SER A 27 10.90 -5.03 -9.57
N ASP A 28 11.07 -4.19 -10.60
CA ASP A 28 9.98 -3.35 -11.15
C ASP A 28 8.82 -4.24 -11.61
N GLN A 29 9.15 -5.35 -12.30
CA GLN A 29 8.18 -6.34 -12.76
C GLN A 29 7.32 -6.92 -11.63
N SER A 30 7.90 -7.12 -10.44
CA SER A 30 7.13 -7.61 -9.29
C SER A 30 6.11 -6.57 -8.81
N ILE A 31 6.52 -5.30 -8.78
CA ILE A 31 5.70 -4.17 -8.34
C ILE A 31 4.59 -3.86 -9.36
N GLN A 32 4.93 -3.83 -10.65
CA GLN A 32 4.02 -3.58 -11.77
C GLN A 32 3.07 -4.76 -12.07
N SER A 33 3.20 -5.88 -11.35
CA SER A 33 2.36 -7.05 -11.57
C SER A 33 0.88 -6.73 -11.30
N LYS A 34 -0.02 -7.40 -12.03
CA LYS A 34 -1.48 -7.25 -11.82
C LYS A 34 -1.92 -7.58 -10.39
N GLY A 35 -1.20 -8.46 -9.69
CA GLY A 35 -1.48 -8.83 -8.31
C GLY A 35 -1.08 -7.76 -7.29
N VAL A 36 -0.20 -6.83 -7.65
CA VAL A 36 0.24 -5.73 -6.78
C VAL A 36 -0.37 -4.41 -7.27
N ALA A 37 0.15 -3.83 -8.36
CA ALA A 37 -0.34 -2.57 -8.90
C ALA A 37 -1.83 -2.63 -9.29
N GLY A 38 -2.19 -3.64 -10.09
CA GLY A 38 -3.57 -3.76 -10.59
C GLY A 38 -4.63 -4.01 -9.51
N LEU A 39 -4.30 -4.84 -8.51
CA LEU A 39 -5.20 -5.08 -7.39
C LEU A 39 -5.33 -3.86 -6.49
N SER A 40 -4.23 -3.11 -6.29
CA SER A 40 -4.22 -1.92 -5.44
C SER A 40 -5.04 -0.79 -6.03
N GLU A 41 -4.88 -0.50 -7.32
CA GLU A 41 -5.73 0.49 -7.98
C GLU A 41 -7.19 0.03 -8.04
N SER A 42 -7.44 -1.25 -8.31
CA SER A 42 -8.81 -1.79 -8.27
C SER A 42 -9.45 -1.63 -6.90
N MET A 43 -8.67 -1.74 -5.82
CA MET A 43 -9.17 -1.49 -4.47
C MET A 43 -9.48 -0.01 -4.28
N VAL A 44 -8.53 0.89 -4.56
CA VAL A 44 -8.75 2.35 -4.43
C VAL A 44 -9.93 2.82 -5.25
N ILE A 45 -10.08 2.40 -6.51
CA ILE A 45 -11.19 2.77 -7.38
C ILE A 45 -12.54 2.30 -6.82
N LYS A 46 -12.59 1.14 -6.14
CA LYS A 46 -13.80 0.70 -5.44
C LYS A 46 -14.15 1.58 -4.25
N ARG A 47 -13.13 2.12 -3.56
CA ARG A 47 -13.28 3.04 -2.42
C ARG A 47 -13.63 4.45 -2.88
N VAL A 48 -13.14 4.87 -4.04
CA VAL A 48 -13.31 6.20 -4.62
C VAL A 48 -13.83 6.07 -6.06
N PRO A 49 -15.12 5.73 -6.27
CA PRO A 49 -15.64 5.46 -7.61
C PRO A 49 -15.54 6.65 -8.57
N ALA A 50 -15.64 7.88 -8.03
CA ALA A 50 -15.55 9.12 -8.78
C ALA A 50 -14.11 9.67 -8.90
N TYR A 51 -13.08 8.84 -8.70
CA TYR A 51 -11.67 9.28 -8.72
C TYR A 51 -11.28 10.07 -9.98
N SER A 52 -11.87 9.75 -11.14
CA SER A 52 -11.57 10.41 -12.41
C SER A 52 -12.09 11.84 -12.52
N THR A 53 -12.93 12.29 -11.59
CA THR A 53 -13.46 13.67 -11.55
C THR A 53 -12.69 14.56 -10.59
N ILE A 54 -11.71 14.02 -9.85
CA ILE A 54 -10.88 14.80 -8.93
C ILE A 54 -10.00 15.74 -9.76
N THR A 55 -10.05 17.02 -9.44
CA THR A 55 -9.17 18.06 -10.02
C THR A 55 -8.29 18.73 -8.99
N ASP A 56 -8.59 18.56 -7.70
CA ASP A 56 -7.76 19.11 -6.63
C ASP A 56 -6.44 18.34 -6.53
N GLU A 57 -5.34 19.09 -6.49
CA GLU A 57 -4.00 18.50 -6.49
C GLU A 57 -3.72 17.70 -5.21
N SER A 58 -4.23 18.15 -4.06
CA SER A 58 -4.02 17.47 -2.78
C SER A 58 -4.75 16.13 -2.75
N ASP A 59 -6.00 16.11 -3.20
CA ASP A 59 -6.79 14.89 -3.32
C ASP A 59 -6.18 13.90 -4.32
N LEU A 60 -5.61 14.38 -5.43
CA LEU A 60 -4.87 13.51 -6.37
C LEU A 60 -3.62 12.91 -5.71
N MET A 61 -2.88 13.68 -4.91
CA MET A 61 -1.74 13.17 -4.15
C MET A 61 -2.18 12.13 -3.12
N PHE A 62 -3.29 12.33 -2.41
CA PHE A 62 -3.83 11.36 -1.46
C PHE A 62 -4.34 10.09 -2.16
N LEU A 63 -4.98 10.23 -3.32
CA LEU A 63 -5.42 9.11 -4.14
C LEU A 63 -4.24 8.24 -4.57
N GLU A 64 -3.18 8.83 -5.09
CA GLU A 64 -1.97 8.11 -5.47
C GLU A 64 -1.28 7.46 -4.25
N ALA A 65 -1.16 8.20 -3.15
CA ALA A 65 -0.59 7.69 -1.91
C ALA A 65 -1.37 6.49 -1.38
N ALA A 66 -2.70 6.50 -1.45
CA ALA A 66 -3.54 5.38 -1.07
C ALA A 66 -3.21 4.13 -1.90
N VAL A 67 -3.03 4.26 -3.23
CA VAL A 67 -2.62 3.12 -4.07
C VAL A 67 -1.26 2.60 -3.62
N GLN A 68 -0.27 3.48 -3.43
CA GLN A 68 1.08 3.08 -3.03
C GLN A 68 1.13 2.42 -1.64
N TYR A 69 0.32 2.88 -0.68
CA TYR A 69 0.21 2.25 0.64
C TYR A 69 -0.44 0.87 0.57
N TYR A 70 -1.51 0.71 -0.21
CA TYR A 70 -2.13 -0.59 -0.40
C TYR A 70 -1.20 -1.58 -1.13
N MET A 71 -0.42 -1.09 -2.11
CA MET A 71 0.64 -1.89 -2.73
C MET A 71 1.69 -2.35 -1.71
N SER A 72 2.14 -1.42 -0.85
CA SER A 72 3.13 -1.71 0.19
C SER A 72 2.60 -2.74 1.18
N TYR A 73 1.33 -2.64 1.58
CA TYR A 73 0.62 -3.65 2.35
C TYR A 73 0.69 -5.04 1.70
N LEU A 74 0.25 -5.17 0.44
CA LEU A 74 0.27 -6.45 -0.29
C LEU A 74 1.68 -7.03 -0.40
N LEU A 75 2.67 -6.17 -0.65
CA LEU A 75 4.06 -6.58 -0.71
C LEU A 75 4.53 -7.10 0.65
N CYS A 76 4.29 -6.38 1.74
CA CYS A 76 4.64 -6.82 3.10
C CYS A 76 4.14 -8.23 3.41
N LEU A 77 2.91 -8.58 3.03
CA LEU A 77 2.34 -9.92 3.23
C LEU A 77 3.17 -11.04 2.58
N THR A 78 3.90 -10.75 1.50
CA THR A 78 4.73 -11.74 0.79
C THR A 78 6.23 -11.61 1.06
N MET A 79 6.67 -10.47 1.60
CA MET A 79 8.09 -10.14 1.78
C MET A 79 8.79 -11.02 2.81
N ALA A 80 8.08 -11.48 3.85
CA ALA A 80 8.61 -12.41 4.85
C ALA A 80 9.13 -13.73 4.23
N ASN A 81 8.58 -14.15 3.09
CA ASN A 81 9.02 -15.34 2.37
C ASN A 81 10.12 -15.02 1.34
N ARG A 82 10.08 -13.85 0.70
CA ARG A 82 11.07 -13.43 -0.32
C ARG A 82 12.47 -13.18 0.25
N LEU A 83 12.55 -12.61 1.46
CA LEU A 83 13.85 -12.20 2.04
C LEU A 83 14.62 -13.31 2.77
N LYS A 84 13.97 -14.42 3.13
CA LYS A 84 14.64 -15.56 3.82
C LYS A 84 15.67 -16.28 2.94
N HIS A 85 15.70 -16.03 1.64
CA HIS A 85 16.58 -16.70 0.69
C HIS A 85 17.99 -16.07 0.56
N LYS A 86 18.36 -15.07 1.38
CA LYS A 86 19.69 -14.42 1.33
C LYS A 86 20.72 -15.10 2.25
N VAL A 87 21.45 -16.05 1.65
CA VAL A 87 22.87 -16.42 1.84
C VAL A 87 23.42 -16.59 3.27
N SER A 88 23.56 -17.84 3.70
CA SER A 88 24.56 -18.28 4.67
C SER A 88 25.93 -18.43 3.99
N THR A 89 26.74 -17.39 3.99
CA THR A 89 28.19 -17.49 3.70
C THR A 89 28.96 -16.69 4.74
N ILE A 90 29.61 -17.46 5.63
CA ILE A 90 30.84 -17.21 6.39
C ILE A 90 31.21 -15.74 6.66
N GLU A 91 31.23 -15.44 7.97
CA GLU A 91 31.85 -14.31 8.68
C GLU A 91 31.17 -12.93 8.52
N VAL A 92 30.64 -12.47 9.67
CA VAL A 92 29.98 -11.18 9.93
C VAL A 92 28.51 -11.10 9.50
N SER A 93 27.65 -11.77 10.29
CA SER A 93 26.21 -11.52 10.28
C SER A 93 25.91 -10.21 11.02
N TRP A 94 25.94 -9.08 10.33
CA TRP A 94 25.17 -7.92 10.77
C TRP A 94 23.69 -8.28 10.58
N GLU A 95 23.03 -8.73 11.64
CA GLU A 95 21.58 -8.87 11.64
C GLU A 95 20.99 -7.50 11.34
N ARG A 96 20.57 -7.27 10.08
CA ARG A 96 19.51 -6.30 9.83
C ARG A 96 18.38 -6.73 10.77
N SER A 97 18.07 -5.87 11.74
CA SER A 97 16.95 -6.05 12.65
C SER A 97 15.78 -6.65 11.87
N LYS A 98 15.31 -7.81 12.33
CA LYS A 98 14.29 -8.59 11.64
C LYS A 98 13.05 -7.72 11.50
N VAL A 99 12.86 -7.15 10.31
CA VAL A 99 11.69 -6.28 10.03
C VAL A 99 10.44 -7.10 10.28
N ASP A 100 9.58 -6.59 11.15
CA ASP A 100 8.26 -7.17 11.38
C ASP A 100 7.35 -6.76 10.22
N TRP A 101 7.33 -7.58 9.18
CA TRP A 101 6.51 -7.36 7.99
C TRP A 101 5.01 -7.39 8.29
N GLN A 102 4.57 -8.05 9.36
CA GLN A 102 3.16 -8.08 9.73
C GLN A 102 2.76 -6.77 10.40
N ALA A 103 3.57 -6.27 11.33
CA ALA A 103 3.37 -4.94 11.92
C ALA A 103 3.40 -3.85 10.84
N LEU A 104 4.40 -3.89 9.95
CA LEU A 104 4.54 -2.92 8.86
C LEU A 104 3.36 -2.99 7.86
N ALA A 105 2.81 -4.19 7.60
CA ALA A 105 1.60 -4.33 6.80
C ALA A 105 0.40 -3.63 7.46
N ALA A 106 0.22 -3.79 8.77
CA ALA A 106 -0.84 -3.12 9.51
C ALA A 106 -0.69 -1.59 9.48
N GLU A 107 0.53 -1.08 9.61
CA GLU A 107 0.82 0.35 9.47
C GLU A 107 0.45 0.88 8.09
N PHE A 108 0.83 0.18 7.01
CA PHE A 108 0.46 0.59 5.66
C PHE A 108 -1.05 0.55 5.40
N LEU A 109 -1.75 -0.39 6.01
CA LEU A 109 -3.22 -0.42 5.93
C LEU A 109 -3.83 0.78 6.67
N GLY A 110 -3.26 1.19 7.81
CA GLY A 110 -3.66 2.42 8.51
C GLY A 110 -3.38 3.68 7.69
N LEU A 111 -2.20 3.78 7.07
CA LEU A 111 -1.85 4.89 6.17
C LEU A 111 -2.73 4.94 4.92
N PHE A 112 -3.14 3.78 4.41
CA PHE A 112 -4.12 3.68 3.32
C PHE A 112 -5.46 4.30 3.72
N GLU A 113 -6.04 3.90 4.86
CA GLU A 113 -7.32 4.48 5.32
C GLU A 113 -7.16 5.96 5.67
N HIS A 114 -6.03 6.37 6.24
CA HIS A 114 -5.73 7.78 6.48
C HIS A 114 -5.70 8.59 5.17
N ALA A 115 -5.02 8.09 4.14
CA ALA A 115 -4.97 8.76 2.84
C ALA A 115 -6.37 8.89 2.22
N LEU A 116 -7.19 7.82 2.29
CA LEU A 116 -8.56 7.87 1.82
C LEU A 116 -9.42 8.88 2.60
N ALA A 117 -9.25 8.98 3.92
CA ALA A 117 -10.01 9.91 4.76
C ALA A 117 -9.69 11.39 4.50
N ASN A 118 -8.57 11.70 3.84
CA ASN A 118 -8.18 13.06 3.47
C ASN A 118 -8.61 13.44 2.04
N ILE A 119 -9.33 12.58 1.33
CA ILE A 119 -9.96 12.93 0.05
C ILE A 119 -11.31 13.59 0.37
N GLU A 120 -11.45 14.86 0.05
CA GLU A 120 -12.62 15.67 0.44
C GLU A 120 -13.51 16.06 -0.74
N THR A 121 -12.98 16.07 -1.96
CA THR A 121 -13.70 16.57 -3.15
C THR A 121 -14.70 15.57 -3.74
N VAL A 122 -14.57 14.28 -3.40
CA VAL A 122 -15.43 13.20 -3.90
C VAL A 122 -15.82 12.24 -2.77
N GLU A 123 -16.90 11.49 -2.99
CA GLU A 123 -17.34 10.48 -2.03
C GLU A 123 -16.33 9.33 -1.93
N VAL A 124 -15.92 9.05 -0.70
CA VAL A 124 -15.13 7.87 -0.33
C VAL A 124 -16.06 6.87 0.35
N VAL A 125 -16.32 5.77 -0.33
CA VAL A 125 -17.07 4.65 0.22
C VAL A 125 -16.31 4.13 1.43
N VAL A 126 -16.97 3.87 2.56
CA VAL A 126 -16.40 3.21 3.77
C VAL A 126 -16.96 1.78 3.84
N PRO A 127 -16.18 0.72 4.16
CA PRO A 127 -16.70 -0.63 4.12
C PRO A 127 -17.62 -0.84 5.33
N ASP A 128 -18.73 -1.54 5.15
CA ASP A 128 -19.71 -1.81 6.22
C ASP A 128 -19.08 -2.43 7.48
N SER A 129 -18.00 -3.20 7.33
CA SER A 129 -17.25 -3.77 8.46
C SER A 129 -16.59 -2.71 9.34
N ALA A 130 -16.11 -1.60 8.77
CA ALA A 130 -15.55 -0.48 9.54
C ALA A 130 -16.67 0.32 10.23
N LEU A 131 -17.80 0.49 9.54
CA LEU A 131 -19.00 1.13 10.09
C LEU A 131 -19.56 0.36 11.29
N MET A 132 -19.58 -0.98 11.21
CA MET A 132 -19.98 -1.84 12.33
C MET A 132 -19.00 -1.82 13.50
N ALA A 133 -17.69 -1.62 13.26
CA ALA A 133 -16.71 -1.50 14.34
C ALA A 133 -16.91 -0.19 15.12
N LEU A 134 -17.12 0.94 14.42
CA LEU A 134 -17.44 2.23 15.02
C LEU A 134 -18.76 2.17 15.80
N ALA A 135 -19.80 1.57 15.21
CA ALA A 135 -21.11 1.42 15.86
C ALA A 135 -21.12 0.46 17.06
N LYS A 136 -20.07 -0.37 17.24
CA LYS A 136 -19.86 -1.17 18.45
C LYS A 136 -19.12 -0.38 19.53
N MET A 137 -18.12 0.42 19.17
CA MET A 137 -17.40 1.27 20.12
C MET A 137 -18.32 2.29 20.80
N GLU A 138 -19.25 2.92 20.07
CA GLU A 138 -20.21 3.87 20.67
C GLU A 138 -21.30 3.23 21.54
N ARG A 139 -21.42 1.89 21.55
CA ARG A 139 -22.36 1.17 22.42
C ARG A 139 -21.75 0.67 23.71
N ASP A 140 -20.42 0.72 23.82
CA ASP A 140 -19.67 0.28 25.00
C ASP A 140 -19.23 1.47 25.90
N GLU A 141 -19.68 2.70 25.59
CA GLU A 141 -19.67 3.89 26.47
C GLU A 141 -21.03 4.11 27.15
#